data_AF-A0A7U6KKX4-F1
#
_entry.id   AF-A0A7U6KKX4-F1
#
_cell.length_a   1.000
_cell.length_b   1.000
_cell.length_c   1.000
_cell.angle_alpha   90.00
_cell.angle_beta   90.00
_cell.angle_gamma   90.00
#
_symmetry.space_group_name_H-M   'P 1'
#
loop_
_entity.id
_entity.type
_entity.pdbx_description
1 polymer ?
#
loop_
_entity_poly.entity_id
_entity_poly.type
_entity_poly.pdbx_seq_one_letter_code
_entity_poly.pdbx_strand_id
1 'polypeptide(L)'
;MKEKVLCDFGERIRQLRKKNDLSQEQLAEKTGFHRTYIGMVERGERNPALVNIKVFADSFDISLSVLFNDKSFEKRLRVAKKNKLVMPFLKWVGGKRQLITEIEPLLPSRISTYYEPFLGGGAILLHMQPKKAVINDYNSELINVYETIRDDVDALIEHLAIHENNSEYFYRIRALDRQEGFVELTKIERASRVIYLNKTCFNGLYRVNSSGEFNTPFGRYKNPNIINETVLQAVSNYLQNNDIVLRNGDFEEAVKGARKGSFVYLDPPYDPVSKSSNFTGYVQGGFGDDEQVRLRDTCINLNKRGVNFLLSNSATAFMKELYKDFEIIEVGASRSINSVGSKRGEVKEILVRNY
;
A
#
# COMPACT_ATOMS: atom_id res chain seq x y z
N MET A 1 -20.62 -16.89 -6.78
CA MET A 1 -19.35 -17.62 -6.59
C MET A 1 -19.25 -18.02 -5.12
N LYS A 2 -19.01 -19.31 -4.80
CA LYS A 2 -18.91 -19.74 -3.38
C LYS A 2 -17.64 -19.16 -2.75
N GLU A 3 -17.71 -18.68 -1.52
CA GLU A 3 -16.53 -18.18 -0.83
C GLU A 3 -15.51 -19.30 -0.63
N LYS A 4 -14.27 -19.07 -1.07
CA LYS A 4 -13.21 -20.09 -1.05
C LYS A 4 -12.98 -20.68 0.35
N VAL A 5 -13.05 -19.84 1.39
CA VAL A 5 -12.88 -20.27 2.79
C VAL A 5 -13.93 -21.28 3.23
N LEU A 6 -15.18 -21.15 2.75
CA LEU A 6 -16.26 -22.10 3.06
C LEU A 6 -16.04 -23.43 2.37
N CYS A 7 -15.54 -23.42 1.13
CA CYS A 7 -15.18 -24.64 0.42
C CYS A 7 -14.00 -25.36 1.09
N ASP A 8 -12.97 -24.63 1.52
CA ASP A 8 -11.81 -25.20 2.21
C ASP A 8 -12.19 -25.79 3.57
N PHE A 9 -13.05 -25.11 4.33
CA PHE A 9 -13.58 -25.61 5.61
C PHE A 9 -14.46 -26.85 5.39
N GLY A 10 -15.36 -26.81 4.41
CA GLY A 10 -16.21 -27.96 4.07
C GLY A 10 -15.40 -29.20 3.69
N GLU A 11 -14.33 -29.03 2.93
CA GLU A 11 -13.43 -30.14 2.58
C GLU A 11 -12.68 -30.68 3.80
N ARG A 12 -12.28 -29.83 4.75
CA ARG A 12 -11.67 -30.26 6.01
C ARG A 12 -12.62 -31.12 6.85
N ILE A 13 -13.88 -30.70 6.99
CA ILE A 13 -14.90 -31.49 7.69
C ILE A 13 -15.12 -32.84 7.00
N ARG A 14 -15.20 -32.85 5.67
CA ARG A 14 -15.32 -34.10 4.89
C ARG A 14 -14.13 -35.04 5.10
N GLN A 15 -12.91 -34.51 5.12
CA GLN A 15 -11.70 -35.30 5.36
C GLN A 15 -11.69 -35.93 6.75
N LEU A 16 -12.00 -35.15 7.79
CA LEU A 16 -12.08 -35.67 9.16
C LEU A 16 -13.18 -36.71 9.29
N ARG A 17 -14.34 -36.48 8.66
CA ARG A 17 -15.44 -37.43 8.62
C ARG A 17 -15.01 -38.76 7.98
N LYS A 18 -14.40 -38.71 6.81
CA LYS A 18 -13.90 -39.91 6.09
C LYS A 18 -12.78 -40.62 6.86
N LYS A 19 -11.88 -39.88 7.51
CA LYS A 19 -10.79 -40.45 8.33
C LYS A 19 -11.33 -41.22 9.55
N ASN A 20 -12.50 -40.84 10.05
CA ASN A 20 -13.21 -41.52 11.14
C ASN A 20 -14.24 -42.54 10.63
N ASP A 21 -14.24 -42.88 9.34
CA ASP A 21 -15.18 -43.82 8.70
C ASP A 21 -16.66 -43.49 8.91
N LEU A 22 -16.98 -42.19 9.02
CA LEU A 22 -18.34 -41.72 9.24
C LEU A 22 -19.07 -41.41 7.92
N SER A 23 -20.32 -41.83 7.80
CA SER A 23 -21.28 -41.28 6.84
C SER A 23 -21.75 -39.88 7.27
N GLN A 24 -22.39 -39.13 6.36
CA GLN A 24 -22.99 -37.84 6.73
C GLN A 24 -24.13 -37.99 7.75
N GLU A 25 -24.85 -39.12 7.75
CA GLU A 25 -25.87 -39.44 8.76
C GLU A 25 -25.24 -39.63 10.14
N GLN A 26 -24.17 -40.41 10.22
CA GLN A 26 -23.49 -40.68 11.48
C GLN A 26 -22.82 -39.43 12.05
N LEU A 27 -22.30 -38.54 11.19
CA LEU A 27 -21.79 -37.25 11.64
C LEU A 27 -22.92 -36.32 12.11
N ALA A 28 -24.07 -36.34 11.44
CA ALA A 28 -25.26 -35.61 11.86
C ALA A 28 -25.73 -36.04 13.26
N GLU A 29 -25.78 -37.35 13.50
CA GLU A 29 -26.10 -37.92 14.81
C GLU A 29 -25.10 -37.48 15.89
N LYS A 30 -23.79 -37.58 15.62
CA LYS A 30 -22.74 -37.14 16.57
C LYS A 30 -22.77 -35.64 16.89
N THR A 31 -23.15 -34.80 15.93
CA THR A 31 -23.15 -33.34 16.08
C THR A 31 -24.49 -32.78 16.54
N GLY A 32 -25.57 -33.57 16.47
CA GLY A 32 -26.95 -33.09 16.65
C GLY A 32 -27.43 -32.21 15.49
N PHE A 33 -26.69 -32.10 14.38
CA PHE A 33 -27.11 -31.35 13.20
C PHE A 33 -27.92 -32.21 12.24
N HIS A 34 -28.81 -31.60 11.47
CA HIS A 34 -29.49 -32.31 10.39
C HIS A 34 -28.49 -32.73 9.28
N ARG A 35 -28.63 -33.94 8.72
CA ARG A 35 -27.76 -34.46 7.63
C ARG A 35 -27.60 -33.45 6.47
N THR A 36 -28.68 -32.79 6.08
CA THR A 36 -28.64 -31.75 5.04
C THR A 36 -27.70 -30.60 5.39
N TYR A 37 -27.65 -30.17 6.65
CA TYR A 37 -26.73 -29.13 7.11
C TYR A 37 -25.28 -29.58 7.01
N ILE A 38 -24.97 -30.83 7.41
CA ILE A 38 -23.64 -31.44 7.20
C ILE A 38 -23.26 -31.38 5.72
N GLY A 39 -24.15 -31.83 4.84
CA GLY A 39 -23.92 -31.79 3.39
C GLY A 39 -23.69 -30.38 2.84
N MET A 40 -24.47 -29.39 3.29
CA MET A 40 -24.30 -27.98 2.89
C MET A 40 -22.97 -27.40 3.37
N VAL A 41 -22.54 -27.70 4.60
CA VAL A 41 -21.23 -27.30 5.13
C VAL A 41 -20.11 -27.93 4.30
N GLU A 42 -20.16 -29.24 4.05
CA GLU A 42 -19.14 -29.93 3.24
C GLU A 42 -19.04 -29.43 1.79
N ARG A 43 -20.12 -28.86 1.24
CA ARG A 43 -20.14 -28.25 -0.10
C ARG A 43 -19.83 -26.75 -0.11
N GLY A 44 -19.53 -26.15 1.04
CA GLY A 44 -19.28 -24.72 1.19
C GLY A 44 -20.50 -23.83 0.91
N GLU A 45 -21.72 -24.36 1.09
CA GLU A 45 -22.99 -23.65 0.89
C GLU A 45 -23.48 -22.96 2.16
N ARG A 46 -22.90 -23.33 3.32
CA ARG A 46 -23.23 -22.72 4.61
C ARG A 46 -21.98 -22.25 5.34
N ASN A 47 -22.12 -21.08 5.97
CA ASN A 47 -21.16 -20.50 6.90
C ASN A 47 -21.57 -20.87 8.33
N PRO A 48 -20.95 -21.89 8.95
CA PRO A 48 -21.26 -22.26 10.33
C PRO A 48 -20.74 -21.20 11.31
N ALA A 49 -21.57 -20.84 12.30
CA ALA A 49 -21.12 -19.99 13.40
C ALA A 49 -20.05 -20.70 14.26
N LEU A 50 -19.24 -19.93 14.99
CA LEU A 50 -18.13 -20.46 15.80
C LEU A 50 -18.56 -21.56 16.78
N VAL A 51 -19.74 -21.42 17.39
CA VAL A 51 -20.32 -22.44 18.28
C VAL A 51 -20.55 -23.76 17.57
N ASN A 52 -21.00 -23.74 16.31
CA ASN A 52 -21.21 -24.95 15.52
C ASN A 52 -19.88 -25.55 15.05
N ILE A 53 -18.88 -24.71 14.78
CA ILE A 53 -17.52 -25.16 14.47
C ILE A 53 -16.92 -25.92 15.67
N LYS A 54 -17.17 -25.44 16.90
CA LYS A 54 -16.75 -26.14 18.12
C LYS A 54 -17.40 -27.51 18.24
N VAL A 55 -18.70 -27.63 17.95
CA VAL A 55 -19.41 -28.93 17.91
C VAL A 55 -18.77 -29.89 16.90
N PHE A 56 -18.37 -29.41 15.71
CA PHE A 56 -17.61 -30.23 14.77
C PHE A 56 -16.27 -30.70 15.36
N ALA A 57 -15.48 -29.80 15.93
CA ALA A 57 -14.20 -30.15 16.55
C ALA A 57 -14.37 -31.24 17.63
N ASP A 58 -15.38 -31.07 18.49
CA ASP A 58 -15.69 -31.99 19.58
C ASP A 58 -16.14 -33.36 19.07
N SER A 59 -16.96 -33.42 18.02
CA SER A 59 -17.40 -34.69 17.42
C SER A 59 -16.28 -35.53 16.79
N PHE A 60 -15.11 -34.92 16.56
CA PHE A 60 -13.90 -35.59 16.07
C PHE A 60 -12.82 -35.74 17.15
N ASP A 61 -13.12 -35.39 18.41
CA ASP A 61 -12.18 -35.42 19.54
C ASP A 61 -10.88 -34.61 19.28
N ILE A 62 -11.02 -33.44 18.64
CA ILE A 62 -9.88 -32.55 18.36
C ILE A 62 -10.14 -31.13 18.89
N SER A 63 -9.06 -30.41 19.19
CA SER A 63 -9.16 -28.98 19.49
C SER A 63 -9.52 -28.16 18.25
N LEU A 64 -10.07 -26.95 18.45
CA LEU A 64 -10.25 -25.98 17.37
C LEU A 64 -8.92 -25.69 16.65
N SER A 65 -7.81 -25.61 17.38
CA SER A 65 -6.50 -25.41 16.77
C SER A 65 -6.14 -26.53 15.79
N VAL A 66 -6.37 -27.80 16.14
CA VAL A 66 -6.11 -28.96 15.26
C VAL A 66 -7.10 -29.05 14.09
N LEU A 67 -8.36 -28.65 14.30
CA LEU A 67 -9.35 -28.56 13.23
C LEU A 67 -8.86 -27.64 12.10
N PHE A 68 -8.26 -26.49 12.48
CA PHE A 68 -7.73 -25.50 11.53
C PHE A 68 -6.27 -25.73 11.12
N ASN A 69 -5.46 -26.45 11.90
CA ASN A 69 -4.04 -26.68 11.65
C ASN A 69 -3.79 -27.91 10.75
N ASP A 70 -4.40 -27.92 9.56
CA ASP A 70 -4.10 -28.90 8.54
C ASP A 70 -3.21 -28.28 7.46
N LYS A 71 -2.06 -28.90 7.16
CA LYS A 71 -1.11 -28.37 6.15
C LYS A 71 -1.77 -28.11 4.79
N SER A 72 -2.85 -28.83 4.44
CA SER A 72 -3.61 -28.59 3.22
C SER A 72 -4.66 -27.48 3.36
N PHE A 73 -5.23 -27.26 4.56
CA PHE A 73 -6.05 -26.08 4.89
C PHE A 73 -5.21 -24.80 4.96
N GLU A 74 -4.06 -24.84 5.63
CA GLU A 74 -3.09 -23.74 5.65
C GLU A 74 -2.54 -23.42 4.27
N LYS A 75 -2.18 -24.44 3.47
CA LYS A 75 -1.71 -24.24 2.09
C LYS A 75 -2.80 -23.72 1.14
N ARG A 76 -4.08 -24.01 1.40
CA ARG A 76 -5.21 -23.50 0.60
C ARG A 76 -5.67 -22.10 1.02
N LEU A 77 -5.56 -21.75 2.30
CA LEU A 77 -5.66 -20.37 2.80
C LEU A 77 -4.47 -19.48 2.38
N ARG A 78 -3.30 -20.08 2.07
CA ARG A 78 -2.10 -19.43 1.50
C ARG A 78 -2.23 -19.01 0.03
N VAL A 79 -3.44 -18.79 -0.51
CA VAL A 79 -3.53 -17.73 -1.53
C VAL A 79 -3.31 -16.46 -0.75
N ALA A 80 -2.05 -15.99 -0.74
CA ALA A 80 -1.51 -14.94 0.09
C ALA A 80 -2.57 -13.85 0.33
N LYS A 81 -3.29 -13.97 1.45
CA LYS A 81 -4.30 -12.98 1.79
C LYS A 81 -3.48 -11.77 2.19
N LYS A 82 -3.41 -10.78 1.28
CA LYS A 82 -2.79 -9.47 1.51
C LYS A 82 -3.09 -9.07 2.96
N ASN A 83 -2.05 -8.87 3.77
CA ASN A 83 -2.25 -8.47 5.15
C ASN A 83 -2.88 -7.07 5.12
N LYS A 84 -4.14 -6.95 5.55
CA LYS A 84 -4.89 -5.69 5.48
C LYS A 84 -4.29 -4.58 6.35
N LEU A 85 -3.45 -4.94 7.32
CA LEU A 85 -2.72 -4.01 8.17
C LEU A 85 -1.47 -3.45 7.50
N VAL A 86 -0.98 -4.08 6.44
CA VAL A 86 0.07 -3.52 5.57
C VAL A 86 -0.61 -2.53 4.64
N MET A 87 -0.65 -1.28 5.09
CA MET A 87 -1.35 -0.17 4.43
C MET A 87 -0.60 1.14 4.66
N PRO A 88 -0.84 2.18 3.83
CA PRO A 88 -0.17 3.47 4.00
C PRO A 88 -0.36 4.04 5.40
N PHE A 89 0.77 4.30 6.07
CA PHE A 89 0.84 4.90 7.40
C PHE A 89 1.01 6.41 7.34
N LEU A 90 1.49 6.97 6.23
CA LEU A 90 1.50 8.41 5.95
C LEU A 90 0.40 8.80 4.96
N LYS A 91 -0.20 9.97 5.17
CA LYS A 91 -1.01 10.60 4.13
C LYS A 91 -0.11 11.49 3.26
N TRP A 92 0.11 11.06 2.04
CA TRP A 92 1.03 11.69 1.10
C TRP A 92 0.29 12.42 -0.02
N VAL A 93 0.91 13.48 -0.55
CA VAL A 93 0.39 14.18 -1.75
C VAL A 93 0.33 13.18 -2.91
N GLY A 94 -0.76 13.19 -3.66
CA GLY A 94 -0.93 12.28 -4.81
C GLY A 94 -1.29 10.84 -4.46
N GLY A 95 -1.56 10.51 -3.19
CA GLY A 95 -1.81 9.14 -2.74
C GLY A 95 -2.86 8.37 -3.57
N LYS A 96 -2.41 7.28 -4.19
CA LYS A 96 -3.17 6.51 -5.19
C LYS A 96 -4.19 5.52 -4.65
N ARG A 97 -4.59 5.65 -3.39
CA ARG A 97 -5.55 4.71 -2.76
C ARG A 97 -6.88 4.63 -3.50
N GLN A 98 -7.33 5.74 -4.09
CA GLN A 98 -8.58 5.78 -4.87
C GLN A 98 -8.44 5.15 -6.26
N LEU A 99 -7.22 5.13 -6.84
CA LEU A 99 -6.97 4.56 -8.16
C LEU A 99 -6.63 3.07 -8.12
N ILE A 100 -6.50 2.46 -6.94
CA ILE A 100 -6.21 1.03 -6.80
C ILE A 100 -7.21 0.17 -7.57
N THR A 101 -8.51 0.53 -7.57
CA THR A 101 -9.55 -0.25 -8.29
C THR A 101 -9.40 -0.20 -9.80
N GLU A 102 -8.82 0.88 -10.33
CA GLU A 102 -8.55 1.04 -11.77
C GLU A 102 -7.19 0.41 -12.15
N ILE A 103 -6.20 0.47 -11.25
CA ILE A 103 -4.85 -0.06 -11.47
C ILE A 103 -4.82 -1.59 -11.34
N GLU A 104 -5.48 -2.16 -10.32
CA GLU A 104 -5.42 -3.60 -10.02
C GLU A 104 -5.79 -4.50 -11.21
N PRO A 105 -6.84 -4.22 -12.00
CA PRO A 105 -7.17 -4.99 -13.20
C PRO A 105 -6.12 -4.90 -14.33
N LEU A 106 -5.31 -3.84 -14.34
CA LEU A 106 -4.30 -3.61 -15.36
C LEU A 106 -2.96 -4.25 -15.01
N LEU A 107 -2.77 -4.74 -13.78
CA LEU A 107 -1.51 -5.34 -13.36
C LEU A 107 -1.19 -6.63 -14.15
N PRO A 108 0.08 -6.86 -14.54
CA PRO A 108 0.47 -8.13 -15.16
C PRO A 108 0.19 -9.33 -14.26
N SER A 109 -0.23 -10.44 -14.85
CA SER A 109 -0.56 -11.68 -14.12
C SER A 109 0.63 -12.30 -13.37
N ARG A 110 1.86 -12.01 -13.81
CA ARG A 110 3.10 -12.46 -13.18
C ARG A 110 4.12 -11.33 -13.16
N ILE A 111 4.69 -11.09 -11.99
CA ILE A 111 5.71 -10.07 -11.75
C ILE A 111 6.88 -10.74 -11.03
N SER A 112 8.06 -10.73 -11.64
CA SER A 112 9.27 -11.29 -11.01
C SER A 112 9.91 -10.32 -10.01
N THR A 113 9.86 -9.02 -10.30
CA THR A 113 10.32 -7.95 -9.42
C THR A 113 9.48 -6.70 -9.68
N TYR A 114 8.97 -6.12 -8.60
CA TYR A 114 8.22 -4.88 -8.63
C TYR A 114 9.16 -3.67 -8.51
N TYR A 115 8.90 -2.60 -9.25
CA TYR A 115 9.63 -1.35 -9.15
C TYR A 115 8.64 -0.20 -8.96
N GLU A 116 8.90 0.68 -8.01
CA GLU A 116 8.13 1.91 -7.78
C GLU A 116 9.12 3.05 -7.51
N PRO A 117 9.57 3.76 -8.55
CA PRO A 117 10.63 4.75 -8.41
C PRO A 117 10.17 6.09 -7.84
N PHE A 118 8.85 6.30 -7.75
CA PHE A 118 8.17 7.41 -7.09
C PHE A 118 7.25 6.85 -5.99
N LEU A 119 7.83 6.40 -4.88
CA LEU A 119 7.11 5.68 -3.84
C LEU A 119 5.99 6.50 -3.19
N GLY A 120 6.28 7.75 -2.84
CA GLY A 120 5.37 8.58 -2.04
C GLY A 120 4.84 7.84 -0.80
N GLY A 121 3.52 7.76 -0.65
CA GLY A 121 2.89 7.03 0.47
C GLY A 121 2.89 5.51 0.34
N GLY A 122 3.46 4.94 -0.73
CA GLY A 122 3.55 3.50 -0.99
C GLY A 122 2.19 2.81 -1.12
N ALA A 123 1.18 3.50 -1.64
CA ALA A 123 -0.18 2.97 -1.73
C ALA A 123 -0.26 1.71 -2.59
N ILE A 124 0.47 1.66 -3.71
CA ILE A 124 0.46 0.51 -4.62
C ILE A 124 1.36 -0.59 -4.06
N LEU A 125 2.59 -0.30 -3.63
CA LEU A 125 3.46 -1.27 -2.93
C LEU A 125 2.72 -2.01 -1.81
N LEU A 126 2.15 -1.29 -0.85
CA LEU A 126 1.55 -1.88 0.35
C LEU A 126 0.23 -2.59 0.05
N HIS A 127 -0.44 -2.22 -1.04
CA HIS A 127 -1.59 -2.96 -1.55
C HIS A 127 -1.18 -4.25 -2.26
N MET A 128 -0.15 -4.22 -3.11
CA MET A 128 0.31 -5.38 -3.88
C MET A 128 1.07 -6.39 -3.04
N GLN A 129 1.84 -5.91 -2.06
CA GLN A 129 2.71 -6.70 -1.17
C GLN A 129 3.62 -7.68 -1.95
N PRO A 130 4.36 -7.21 -2.97
CA PRO A 130 5.29 -8.08 -3.71
C PRO A 130 6.35 -8.65 -2.77
N LYS A 131 6.78 -9.89 -3.05
CA LYS A 131 7.87 -10.53 -2.31
C LYS A 131 9.25 -9.99 -2.65
N LYS A 132 9.36 -9.35 -3.82
CA LYS A 132 10.59 -8.77 -4.32
C LYS A 132 10.29 -7.42 -4.97
N ALA A 133 10.88 -6.36 -4.43
CA ALA A 133 10.67 -5.01 -4.92
C ALA A 133 11.91 -4.13 -4.81
N VAL A 134 12.00 -3.14 -5.71
CA VAL A 134 12.91 -1.99 -5.58
C VAL A 134 12.04 -0.75 -5.52
N ILE A 135 12.11 -0.04 -4.40
CA ILE A 135 11.32 1.17 -4.16
C ILE A 135 12.25 2.35 -3.97
N ASN A 136 11.87 3.49 -4.53
CA ASN A 136 12.66 4.70 -4.50
C ASN A 136 11.77 5.92 -4.33
N ASP A 137 12.33 6.97 -3.75
CA ASP A 137 11.78 8.31 -3.80
C ASP A 137 12.94 9.30 -3.75
N TYR A 138 12.75 10.48 -4.31
CA TYR A 138 13.73 11.56 -4.21
C TYR A 138 13.79 12.13 -2.79
N ASN A 139 12.67 12.08 -2.05
CA ASN A 139 12.58 12.60 -0.70
C ASN A 139 13.31 11.68 0.31
N SER A 140 14.50 12.12 0.75
CA SER A 140 15.33 11.38 1.71
C SER A 140 14.67 11.19 3.08
N GLU A 141 13.87 12.16 3.55
CA GLU A 141 13.12 12.04 4.81
C GLU A 141 12.09 10.91 4.74
N LEU A 142 11.41 10.76 3.60
CA LEU A 142 10.45 9.68 3.37
C LEU A 142 11.16 8.32 3.37
N ILE A 143 12.27 8.19 2.66
CA ILE A 143 13.03 6.94 2.62
C ILE A 143 13.58 6.60 4.00
N ASN A 144 14.07 7.59 4.75
CA ASN A 144 14.48 7.41 6.14
C ASN A 144 13.34 6.86 7.03
N VAL A 145 12.10 7.31 6.83
CA VAL A 145 10.94 6.74 7.56
C VAL A 145 10.74 5.27 7.23
N TYR A 146 10.77 4.88 5.95
CA TYR A 146 10.63 3.48 5.56
C TYR A 146 11.78 2.61 6.07
N GLU A 147 13.03 3.10 6.03
CA GLU A 147 14.19 2.43 6.61
C GLU A 147 14.02 2.24 8.12
N THR A 148 13.64 3.30 8.84
CA THR A 148 13.46 3.25 10.29
C THR A 148 12.33 2.30 10.68
N ILE A 149 11.23 2.27 9.93
CA ILE A 149 10.15 1.28 10.15
C ILE A 149 10.65 -0.14 9.87
N ARG A 150 11.48 -0.35 8.85
CA ARG A 150 12.04 -1.67 8.57
C ARG A 150 13.00 -2.11 9.67
N ASP A 151 13.87 -1.23 10.14
CA ASP A 151 15.04 -1.61 10.94
C ASP A 151 14.82 -1.43 12.46
N ASP A 152 14.07 -0.41 12.89
CA ASP A 152 14.01 0.05 14.29
C ASP A 152 12.57 0.46 14.73
N VAL A 153 11.55 -0.32 14.34
CA VAL A 153 10.13 0.05 14.54
C VAL A 153 9.74 0.28 16.00
N ASP A 154 10.28 -0.50 16.94
CA ASP A 154 9.95 -0.39 18.36
C ASP A 154 10.48 0.92 18.94
N ALA A 155 11.75 1.24 18.67
CA ALA A 155 12.36 2.50 19.08
C ALA A 155 11.67 3.71 18.43
N LEU A 156 11.20 3.58 17.19
CA LEU A 156 10.38 4.61 16.55
C LEU A 156 9.04 4.82 17.26
N ILE A 157 8.35 3.74 17.67
CA ILE A 157 7.09 3.82 18.40
C ILE A 157 7.29 4.50 19.76
N GLU A 158 8.34 4.12 20.49
CA GLU A 158 8.72 4.76 21.77
C GLU A 158 9.01 6.25 21.58
N HIS A 159 9.79 6.61 20.56
CA HIS A 159 10.11 8.00 20.29
C HIS A 159 8.87 8.81 19.85
N LEU A 160 7.93 8.21 19.12
CA LEU A 160 6.68 8.90 18.75
C LEU A 160 5.82 9.25 19.98
N ALA A 161 5.94 8.51 21.08
CA ALA A 161 5.18 8.75 22.31
C ALA A 161 5.58 10.02 23.06
N ILE A 162 6.76 10.60 22.76
CA ILE A 162 7.22 11.85 23.39
C ILE A 162 6.53 13.09 22.80
N HIS A 163 5.89 12.96 21.64
CA HIS A 163 5.36 14.11 20.92
C HIS A 163 4.06 14.65 21.51
N GLU A 164 3.98 15.97 21.63
CA GLU A 164 2.80 16.65 22.17
C GLU A 164 1.92 17.20 21.05
N ASN A 165 0.60 17.14 21.25
CA ASN A 165 -0.38 17.69 20.32
C ASN A 165 -0.80 19.13 20.70
N ASN A 166 0.14 20.07 20.62
CA ASN A 166 -0.15 21.50 20.79
C ASN A 166 0.57 22.35 19.74
N SER A 167 0.06 23.56 19.52
CA SER A 167 0.53 24.42 18.43
C SER A 167 1.97 24.90 18.60
N GLU A 168 2.41 25.17 19.82
CA GLU A 168 3.76 25.67 20.10
C GLU A 168 4.79 24.57 19.83
N TYR A 169 4.55 23.38 20.40
CA TYR A 169 5.35 22.19 20.16
C TYR A 169 5.42 21.86 18.66
N PHE A 170 4.27 21.89 17.96
CA PHE A 170 4.22 21.63 16.53
C PHE A 170 5.15 22.56 15.73
N TYR A 171 5.11 23.87 15.97
CA TYR A 171 5.93 24.82 15.23
C TYR A 171 7.42 24.71 15.60
N ARG A 172 7.74 24.34 16.85
CA ARG A 172 9.12 24.01 17.26
C ARG A 172 9.66 22.81 16.49
N ILE A 173 8.93 21.69 16.46
CA ILE A 173 9.34 20.49 15.71
C ILE A 173 9.39 20.76 14.21
N ARG A 174 8.42 21.52 13.67
CA ARG A 174 8.42 21.93 12.26
C ARG A 174 9.66 22.78 11.93
N ALA A 175 10.11 23.65 12.82
CA ALA A 175 11.26 24.52 12.56
C ALA A 175 12.61 23.80 12.51
N LEU A 176 12.71 22.55 13.00
CA LEU A 176 13.96 21.80 13.06
C LEU A 176 14.68 21.68 11.71
N ASP A 177 13.95 21.52 10.60
CA ASP A 177 14.55 21.40 9.25
C ASP A 177 15.21 22.67 8.71
N ARG A 178 15.17 23.77 9.48
CA ARG A 178 15.83 25.05 9.19
C ARG A 178 17.03 25.31 10.09
N GLN A 179 17.33 24.40 11.01
CA GLN A 179 18.41 24.56 11.98
C GLN A 179 19.65 23.80 11.51
N GLU A 180 20.83 24.34 11.79
CA GLU A 180 22.11 23.71 11.43
C GLU A 180 22.26 22.30 12.03
N GLY A 181 21.76 22.08 13.25
CA GLY A 181 21.78 20.79 13.92
C GLY A 181 20.83 19.73 13.34
N PHE A 182 19.99 20.06 12.34
CA PHE A 182 19.04 19.10 11.78
C PHE A 182 19.72 17.86 11.20
N VAL A 183 20.89 18.04 10.59
CA VAL A 183 21.67 16.96 9.98
C VAL A 183 22.28 16.02 11.01
N GLU A 184 22.41 16.47 12.26
CA GLU A 184 22.96 15.65 13.37
C GLU A 184 21.88 14.83 14.07
N LEU A 185 20.60 15.10 13.81
CA LEU A 185 19.52 14.29 14.32
C LEU A 185 19.62 12.85 13.79
N THR A 186 19.39 11.91 14.68
CA THR A 186 19.35 10.48 14.36
C THR A 186 18.25 10.17 13.35
N LYS A 187 18.37 9.01 12.69
CA LYS A 187 17.34 8.49 11.78
C LYS A 187 15.97 8.41 12.45
N ILE A 188 15.93 7.95 13.70
CA ILE A 188 14.71 7.81 14.50
C ILE A 188 14.08 9.18 14.78
N GLU A 189 14.86 10.16 15.24
CA GLU A 189 14.35 11.51 15.51
C GLU A 189 13.73 12.14 14.25
N ARG A 190 14.40 12.01 13.11
CA ARG A 190 13.91 12.52 11.81
C ARG A 190 12.66 11.78 11.34
N ALA A 191 12.65 10.45 11.43
CA ALA A 191 11.49 9.65 11.05
C ALA A 191 10.27 9.93 11.94
N SER A 192 10.49 10.00 13.25
CA SER A 192 9.47 10.32 14.26
C SER A 192 8.89 11.71 13.99
N ARG A 193 9.74 12.72 13.72
CA ARG A 193 9.33 14.05 13.29
C ARG A 193 8.41 14.03 12.07
N VAL A 194 8.77 13.31 11.00
CA VAL A 194 7.96 13.25 9.76
C VAL A 194 6.57 12.68 10.04
N ILE A 195 6.49 11.56 10.77
CA ILE A 195 5.21 10.94 11.13
C ILE A 195 4.39 11.87 12.01
N TYR A 196 5.00 12.46 13.05
CA TYR A 196 4.33 13.43 13.93
C TYR A 196 3.74 14.60 13.14
N LEU A 197 4.54 15.26 12.30
CA LEU A 197 4.07 16.38 11.48
C LEU A 197 2.96 15.94 10.53
N ASN A 198 3.08 14.77 9.91
CA ASN A 198 2.02 14.23 9.05
C ASN A 198 0.70 14.00 9.80
N LYS A 199 0.75 13.52 11.04
CA LYS A 199 -0.46 13.21 11.83
C LYS A 199 -1.10 14.43 12.48
N THR A 200 -0.35 15.52 12.63
CA THR A 200 -0.80 16.71 13.35
C THR A 200 -1.00 17.95 12.46
N CYS A 201 -0.45 17.98 11.25
CA CYS A 201 -0.60 19.10 10.32
C CYS A 201 -1.97 19.14 9.63
N PHE A 202 -2.32 20.28 9.07
CA PHE A 202 -3.59 20.50 8.37
C PHE A 202 -3.82 19.46 7.27
N ASN A 203 -4.97 18.79 7.34
CA ASN A 203 -5.37 17.69 6.46
C ASN A 203 -4.43 16.48 6.41
N GLY A 204 -3.42 16.41 7.30
CA GLY A 204 -2.40 15.38 7.31
C GLY A 204 -1.59 15.29 6.02
N LEU A 205 -1.46 16.38 5.27
CA LEU A 205 -0.78 16.40 3.98
C LEU A 205 0.69 16.80 4.16
N TYR A 206 1.61 15.85 3.99
CA TYR A 206 3.04 16.16 4.03
C TYR A 206 3.45 16.93 2.78
N ARG A 207 3.86 18.20 2.95
CA ARG A 207 4.27 19.08 1.85
C ARG A 207 5.54 19.84 2.21
N VAL A 208 6.46 19.92 1.26
CA VAL A 208 7.68 20.73 1.38
C VAL A 208 7.66 21.91 0.42
N ASN A 209 8.51 22.91 0.67
CA ASN A 209 8.79 23.99 -0.27
C ASN A 209 9.95 23.61 -1.22
N SER A 210 10.33 24.54 -2.10
CA SER A 210 11.46 24.37 -3.03
C SER A 210 12.81 24.15 -2.34
N SER A 211 12.93 24.53 -1.06
CA SER A 211 14.13 24.31 -0.24
C SER A 211 14.09 22.96 0.50
N GLY A 212 13.07 22.12 0.27
CA GLY A 212 12.90 20.83 0.93
C GLY A 212 12.33 20.90 2.35
N GLU A 213 11.96 22.09 2.83
CA GLU A 213 11.45 22.28 4.19
C GLU A 213 9.95 22.03 4.28
N PHE A 214 9.52 21.37 5.35
CA PHE A 214 8.10 21.14 5.62
C PHE A 214 7.34 22.44 5.86
N ASN A 215 6.22 22.65 5.13
CA ASN A 215 5.50 23.92 5.12
C ASN A 215 4.00 23.87 5.47
N THR A 216 3.45 22.70 5.82
CA THR A 216 2.03 22.59 6.19
C THR A 216 1.79 23.14 7.61
N PRO A 217 0.74 23.96 7.85
CA PRO A 217 0.44 24.50 9.18
C PRO A 217 -0.17 23.44 10.12
N PHE A 218 -0.29 23.77 11.41
CA PHE A 218 -0.90 22.88 12.41
C PHE A 218 -2.39 22.62 12.13
N GLY A 219 -2.82 21.36 12.24
CA GLY A 219 -4.17 20.90 11.86
C GLY A 219 -5.23 20.98 12.95
N ARG A 220 -4.83 21.23 14.21
CA ARG A 220 -5.74 21.38 15.38
C ARG A 220 -6.67 20.18 15.61
N TYR A 221 -6.19 18.96 15.35
CA TYR A 221 -6.92 17.74 15.70
C TYR A 221 -7.01 17.59 17.22
N LYS A 222 -8.16 17.13 17.74
CA LYS A 222 -8.30 16.85 19.18
C LYS A 222 -7.42 15.67 19.62
N ASN A 223 -7.58 14.53 18.94
CA ASN A 223 -6.86 13.28 19.22
C ASN A 223 -6.28 12.71 17.92
N PRO A 224 -5.16 13.26 17.40
CA PRO A 224 -4.51 12.71 16.23
C PRO A 224 -3.97 11.31 16.53
N ASN A 225 -4.17 10.37 15.60
CA ASN A 225 -3.59 9.04 15.69
C ASN A 225 -2.10 9.08 15.29
N ILE A 226 -1.26 9.66 16.17
CA ILE A 226 0.18 9.82 15.97
C ILE A 226 0.84 8.43 15.88
N ILE A 227 0.45 7.53 16.78
CA ILE A 227 1.01 6.17 16.88
C ILE A 227 -0.05 5.17 16.44
N ASN A 228 0.16 4.59 15.26
CA ASN A 228 -0.59 3.43 14.82
C ASN A 228 0.32 2.19 14.85
N GLU A 229 0.62 1.74 16.06
CA GLU A 229 1.54 0.64 16.35
C GLU A 229 1.25 -0.61 15.51
N THR A 230 -0.02 -1.04 15.46
CA THR A 230 -0.43 -2.22 14.70
C THR A 230 -0.08 -2.12 13.21
N VAL A 231 -0.24 -0.95 12.59
CA VAL A 231 0.12 -0.75 11.17
C VAL A 231 1.64 -0.65 11.00
N LEU A 232 2.34 0.07 11.88
CA LEU A 232 3.79 0.20 11.82
C LEU A 232 4.47 -1.17 11.94
N GLN A 233 4.04 -1.99 12.91
CA GLN A 233 4.51 -3.36 13.09
C GLN A 233 4.20 -4.24 11.88
N ALA A 234 2.99 -4.14 11.30
CA ALA A 234 2.64 -4.93 10.12
C ALA A 234 3.51 -4.56 8.90
N VAL A 235 3.77 -3.27 8.69
CA VAL A 235 4.62 -2.78 7.61
C VAL A 235 6.08 -3.17 7.84
N SER A 236 6.59 -3.03 9.06
CA SER A 236 7.94 -3.49 9.44
C SER A 236 8.13 -4.97 9.12
N ASN A 237 7.21 -5.82 9.60
CA ASN A 237 7.22 -7.25 9.32
C ASN A 237 7.16 -7.56 7.82
N TYR A 238 6.39 -6.80 7.04
CA TYR A 238 6.36 -6.96 5.59
C TYR A 238 7.72 -6.62 4.94
N LEU A 239 8.33 -5.49 5.33
CA LEU A 239 9.59 -5.04 4.75
C LEU A 239 10.76 -5.95 5.12
N GLN A 240 10.82 -6.47 6.36
CA GLN A 240 11.90 -7.35 6.82
C GLN A 240 11.84 -8.76 6.21
N ASN A 241 10.63 -9.31 6.02
CA ASN A 241 10.45 -10.70 5.59
C ASN A 241 10.37 -10.87 4.05
N ASN A 242 10.64 -9.82 3.28
CA ASN A 242 10.61 -9.83 1.82
C ASN A 242 11.87 -9.15 1.26
N ASP A 243 12.21 -9.43 0.00
CA ASP A 243 13.36 -8.86 -0.71
C ASP A 243 13.01 -7.43 -1.20
N ILE A 244 12.94 -6.48 -0.25
CA ILE A 244 12.59 -5.08 -0.51
C ILE A 244 13.83 -4.19 -0.43
N VAL A 245 14.26 -3.67 -1.57
CA VAL A 245 15.38 -2.74 -1.68
C VAL A 245 14.85 -1.31 -1.64
N LEU A 246 15.21 -0.58 -0.60
CA LEU A 246 14.99 0.86 -0.45
C LEU A 246 16.12 1.64 -1.12
N ARG A 247 15.78 2.63 -1.95
CA ARG A 247 16.72 3.57 -2.58
C ARG A 247 16.24 5.00 -2.37
N ASN A 248 17.16 5.95 -2.44
CA ASN A 248 16.86 7.37 -2.45
C ASN A 248 17.63 8.03 -3.60
N GLY A 249 16.92 8.73 -4.49
CA GLY A 249 17.53 9.42 -5.61
C GLY A 249 16.64 9.52 -6.86
N ASP A 250 17.30 9.73 -8.00
CA ASP A 250 16.67 9.90 -9.31
C ASP A 250 15.96 8.62 -9.79
N PHE A 251 14.81 8.79 -10.45
CA PHE A 251 13.94 7.70 -10.87
C PHE A 251 14.57 6.82 -11.97
N GLU A 252 15.45 7.36 -12.82
CA GLU A 252 16.11 6.60 -13.88
C GLU A 252 17.06 5.56 -13.28
N GLU A 253 17.85 5.97 -12.28
CA GLU A 253 18.76 5.10 -11.54
C GLU A 253 18.02 3.97 -10.82
N ALA A 254 16.84 4.28 -10.26
CA ALA A 254 16.02 3.33 -9.54
C ALA A 254 15.55 2.16 -10.43
N VAL A 255 15.33 2.40 -11.73
CA VAL A 255 14.83 1.37 -12.67
C VAL A 255 15.91 0.71 -13.52
N LYS A 256 17.18 1.13 -13.42
CA LYS A 256 18.30 0.52 -14.18
C LYS A 256 18.39 -1.00 -14.03
N GLY A 257 18.06 -1.53 -12.85
CA GLY A 257 18.10 -2.97 -12.56
C GLY A 257 16.98 -3.80 -13.18
N ALA A 258 15.91 -3.17 -13.71
CA ALA A 258 14.73 -3.88 -14.19
C ALA A 258 15.03 -4.79 -15.39
N ARG A 259 14.46 -5.99 -15.42
CA ARG A 259 14.67 -6.95 -16.53
C ARG A 259 13.33 -7.48 -17.00
N LYS A 260 13.29 -8.10 -18.19
CA LYS A 260 12.08 -8.77 -18.71
C LYS A 260 11.40 -9.61 -17.61
N GLY A 261 10.09 -9.42 -17.46
CA GLY A 261 9.29 -10.01 -16.37
C GLY A 261 9.18 -9.15 -15.10
N SER A 262 9.96 -8.07 -14.98
CA SER A 262 9.73 -7.02 -13.97
C SER A 262 8.52 -6.18 -14.36
N PHE A 263 7.93 -5.52 -13.37
CA PHE A 263 6.88 -4.52 -13.57
C PHE A 263 7.26 -3.22 -12.87
N VAL A 264 7.11 -2.10 -13.57
CA VAL A 264 7.44 -0.76 -13.06
C VAL A 264 6.15 0.07 -12.97
N TYR A 265 5.80 0.52 -11.76
CA TYR A 265 4.71 1.47 -11.55
C TYR A 265 5.28 2.88 -11.38
N LEU A 266 4.89 3.80 -12.24
CA LEU A 266 5.42 5.17 -12.32
C LEU A 266 4.33 6.17 -11.91
N ASP A 267 4.55 6.87 -10.80
CA ASP A 267 3.63 7.90 -10.30
C ASP A 267 4.37 9.22 -10.00
N PRO A 268 4.85 9.93 -11.03
CA PRO A 268 5.59 11.17 -10.86
C PRO A 268 4.72 12.29 -10.28
N PRO A 269 5.30 13.43 -9.88
CA PRO A 269 4.54 14.67 -9.79
C PRO A 269 3.84 14.96 -11.14
N TYR A 270 2.55 15.31 -11.08
CA TYR A 270 1.72 15.44 -12.28
C TYR A 270 1.98 16.74 -13.04
N ASP A 271 1.75 16.67 -14.35
CA ASP A 271 1.64 17.85 -15.21
C ASP A 271 0.45 18.73 -14.74
N PRO A 272 0.66 20.03 -14.45
CA PRO A 272 -0.37 20.93 -13.94
C PRO A 272 -1.49 21.16 -14.98
N VAL A 273 -2.75 20.97 -14.55
CA VAL A 273 -3.94 21.14 -15.41
C VAL A 273 -4.15 22.61 -15.85
N SER A 274 -3.56 23.56 -15.12
CA SER A 274 -3.43 24.96 -15.55
C SER A 274 -2.10 25.56 -15.06
N LYS A 275 -1.51 26.51 -15.80
CA LYS A 275 -0.29 27.24 -15.37
C LYS A 275 -0.42 27.94 -14.00
N SER A 276 -1.66 28.25 -13.58
CA SER A 276 -1.99 28.82 -12.26
C SER A 276 -2.15 27.79 -11.14
N SER A 277 -2.14 26.49 -11.46
CA SER A 277 -2.27 25.37 -10.53
C SER A 277 -0.92 24.72 -10.18
N ASN A 278 0.20 25.40 -10.49
CA ASN A 278 1.57 24.98 -10.15
C ASN A 278 1.72 24.78 -8.63
N PHE A 279 1.43 23.57 -8.18
CA PHE A 279 1.61 23.11 -6.80
C PHE A 279 2.86 22.23 -6.66
N THR A 280 3.72 22.19 -7.68
CA THR A 280 4.90 21.33 -7.77
C THR A 280 6.10 21.93 -7.03
N GLY A 281 6.01 21.96 -5.71
CA GLY A 281 7.13 22.28 -4.81
C GLY A 281 8.00 21.06 -4.46
N TYR A 282 8.43 20.28 -5.44
CA TYR A 282 9.34 19.14 -5.22
C TYR A 282 10.43 19.13 -6.28
N VAL A 283 11.67 18.93 -5.82
CA VAL A 283 12.95 19.08 -6.52
C VAL A 283 13.38 20.55 -6.66
N GLN A 284 14.65 20.83 -6.34
CA GLN A 284 15.32 22.09 -6.62
C GLN A 284 15.37 22.25 -8.15
N GLY A 285 14.32 22.84 -8.75
CA GLY A 285 14.09 22.86 -10.20
C GLY A 285 12.70 22.41 -10.67
N GLY A 286 11.92 21.73 -9.82
CA GLY A 286 10.57 21.23 -10.15
C GLY A 286 10.57 20.02 -11.08
N PHE A 287 9.51 19.20 -11.03
CA PHE A 287 9.26 18.14 -12.03
C PHE A 287 8.45 18.73 -13.20
N GLY A 288 9.13 19.52 -14.03
CA GLY A 288 8.54 20.23 -15.17
C GLY A 288 8.52 19.42 -16.47
N ASP A 289 8.22 20.08 -17.59
CA ASP A 289 8.09 19.46 -18.92
C ASP A 289 9.33 18.63 -19.30
N ASP A 290 10.54 19.13 -19.04
CA ASP A 290 11.80 18.43 -19.33
C ASP A 290 11.91 17.10 -18.54
N GLU A 291 11.48 17.09 -17.28
CA GLU A 291 11.44 15.88 -16.45
C GLU A 291 10.35 14.90 -16.92
N GLN A 292 9.21 15.40 -17.41
CA GLN A 292 8.19 14.55 -18.04
C GLN A 292 8.72 13.90 -19.32
N VAL A 293 9.52 14.62 -20.11
CA VAL A 293 10.19 14.09 -21.31
C VAL A 293 11.24 13.04 -20.93
N ARG A 294 12.07 13.29 -19.91
CA ARG A 294 13.03 12.29 -19.37
C ARG A 294 12.31 11.02 -18.90
N LEU A 295 11.17 11.18 -18.23
CA LEU A 295 10.35 10.05 -17.80
C LEU A 295 9.79 9.26 -19.00
N ARG A 296 9.34 9.95 -20.06
CA ARG A 296 8.91 9.31 -21.30
C ARG A 296 10.04 8.52 -21.94
N ASP A 297 11.24 9.07 -22.01
CA ASP A 297 12.42 8.40 -22.56
C ASP A 297 12.78 7.15 -21.74
N THR A 298 12.61 7.21 -20.43
CA THR A 298 12.73 6.07 -19.53
C THR A 298 11.71 4.98 -19.84
N CYS A 299 10.43 5.33 -20.08
CA CYS A 299 9.40 4.39 -20.51
C CYS A 299 9.74 3.73 -21.86
N ILE A 300 10.28 4.49 -22.82
CA ILE A 300 10.78 3.94 -24.09
C ILE A 300 11.92 2.94 -23.85
N ASN A 301 12.86 3.25 -22.96
CA ASN A 301 13.95 2.34 -22.61
C ASN A 301 13.43 1.03 -21.98
N LEU A 302 12.49 1.13 -21.03
CA LEU A 302 11.84 -0.03 -20.40
C LEU A 302 11.13 -0.89 -21.44
N ASN A 303 10.40 -0.27 -22.36
CA ASN A 303 9.71 -0.98 -23.44
C ASN A 303 10.70 -1.74 -24.35
N LYS A 304 11.79 -1.09 -24.78
CA LYS A 304 12.86 -1.73 -25.59
C LYS A 304 13.47 -2.95 -24.90
N ARG A 305 13.49 -2.97 -23.57
CA ARG A 305 14.01 -4.08 -22.76
C ARG A 305 12.97 -5.17 -22.47
N GLY A 306 11.75 -5.02 -22.96
CA GLY A 306 10.62 -5.92 -22.68
C GLY A 306 10.20 -5.90 -21.21
N VAL A 307 10.34 -4.76 -20.54
CA VAL A 307 9.86 -4.54 -19.18
C VAL A 307 8.47 -3.91 -19.25
N ASN A 308 7.52 -4.46 -18.50
CA ASN A 308 6.17 -3.91 -18.44
C ASN A 308 6.15 -2.70 -17.51
N PHE A 309 5.50 -1.62 -17.92
CA PHE A 309 5.28 -0.47 -17.05
C PHE A 309 3.82 0.00 -17.09
N LEU A 310 3.41 0.64 -15.99
CA LEU A 310 2.18 1.39 -15.90
C LEU A 310 2.50 2.76 -15.30
N LEU A 311 2.08 3.83 -15.97
CA LEU A 311 2.31 5.21 -15.55
C LEU A 311 0.98 5.89 -15.29
N SER A 312 0.87 6.64 -14.19
CA SER A 312 -0.27 7.51 -13.89
C SER A 312 0.09 8.99 -14.03
N ASN A 313 -0.76 9.78 -14.68
CA ASN A 313 -0.58 11.23 -14.77
C ASN A 313 -1.92 11.96 -15.00
N SER A 314 -1.90 13.29 -15.09
CA SER A 314 -3.05 14.11 -15.48
C SER A 314 -3.39 13.92 -16.96
N ALA A 315 -4.69 14.00 -17.31
CA ALA A 315 -5.16 13.82 -18.67
C ALA A 315 -5.06 15.09 -19.54
N THR A 316 -3.88 15.71 -19.60
CA THR A 316 -3.64 16.92 -20.42
C THR A 316 -3.32 16.55 -21.88
N ALA A 317 -3.45 17.53 -22.80
CA ALA A 317 -3.09 17.33 -24.20
C ALA A 317 -1.58 17.04 -24.36
N PHE A 318 -0.74 17.69 -23.55
CA PHE A 318 0.70 17.45 -23.52
C PHE A 318 1.01 16.00 -23.17
N MET A 319 0.43 15.48 -22.09
CA MET A 319 0.66 14.10 -21.66
C MET A 319 0.15 13.06 -22.68
N LYS A 320 -0.99 13.32 -23.33
CA LYS A 320 -1.52 12.41 -24.38
C LYS A 320 -0.63 12.38 -25.61
N GLU A 321 -0.11 13.52 -26.05
CA GLU A 321 0.83 13.58 -27.17
C GLU A 321 2.17 12.92 -26.82
N LEU A 322 2.67 13.17 -25.60
CA LEU A 322 3.95 12.64 -25.13
C LEU A 322 4.00 11.10 -25.10
N TYR A 323 2.86 10.46 -24.80
CA TYR A 323 2.73 9.01 -24.68
C TYR A 323 1.89 8.36 -25.80
N LYS A 324 1.68 9.04 -26.94
CA LYS A 324 0.81 8.57 -28.04
C LYS A 324 1.15 7.20 -28.64
N ASP A 325 2.39 6.75 -28.48
CA ASP A 325 2.89 5.47 -28.98
C ASP A 325 2.60 4.29 -28.02
N PHE A 326 1.97 4.57 -26.87
CA PHE A 326 1.58 3.60 -25.86
C PHE A 326 0.05 3.54 -25.71
N GLU A 327 -0.46 2.51 -25.04
CA GLU A 327 -1.89 2.45 -24.72
C GLU A 327 -2.22 3.46 -23.61
N ILE A 328 -3.18 4.35 -23.87
CA ILE A 328 -3.65 5.38 -22.93
C ILE A 328 -5.09 5.06 -22.52
N ILE A 329 -5.32 4.97 -21.22
CA ILE A 329 -6.63 4.73 -20.60
C ILE A 329 -7.00 5.97 -19.78
N GLU A 330 -8.13 6.61 -20.08
CA GLU A 330 -8.65 7.71 -19.24
C GLU A 330 -9.44 7.15 -18.06
N VAL A 331 -9.15 7.66 -16.86
CA VAL A 331 -9.85 7.30 -15.61
C VAL A 331 -10.35 8.57 -14.91
N GLY A 332 -11.53 8.49 -14.28
CA GLY A 332 -12.07 9.58 -13.48
C GLY A 332 -11.47 9.59 -12.08
N ALA A 333 -10.76 10.65 -11.69
CA ALA A 333 -10.27 10.81 -10.32
C ALA A 333 -11.07 11.87 -9.55
N SER A 334 -11.72 11.46 -8.46
CA SER A 334 -12.41 12.37 -7.55
C SER A 334 -11.42 12.99 -6.55
N ARG A 335 -10.89 14.18 -6.86
CA ARG A 335 -10.04 14.93 -5.90
C ARG A 335 -10.89 15.67 -4.88
N SER A 336 -11.00 15.12 -3.68
CA SER A 336 -11.60 15.78 -2.50
C SER A 336 -10.68 16.85 -1.88
N ILE A 337 -10.08 17.74 -2.68
CA ILE A 337 -9.04 18.69 -2.21
C ILE A 337 -9.57 20.13 -2.09
N ASN A 338 -10.70 20.47 -2.72
CA ASN A 338 -11.28 21.81 -2.63
C ASN A 338 -12.24 21.96 -1.43
N SER A 339 -12.00 22.99 -0.62
CA SER A 339 -12.85 23.43 0.49
C SER A 339 -14.19 24.03 0.04
N VAL A 340 -14.34 24.33 -1.25
CA VAL A 340 -15.56 24.88 -1.85
C VAL A 340 -16.27 23.80 -2.67
N GLY A 341 -17.48 23.42 -2.24
CA GLY A 341 -18.25 22.32 -2.83
C GLY A 341 -18.58 22.49 -4.33
N SER A 342 -18.74 23.73 -4.80
CA SER A 342 -19.06 24.05 -6.20
C SER A 342 -17.88 24.00 -7.16
N LYS A 343 -16.64 23.82 -6.67
CA LYS A 343 -15.41 23.65 -7.48
C LYS A 343 -14.84 22.22 -7.40
N ARG A 344 -15.66 21.25 -6.94
CA ARG A 344 -15.33 19.82 -7.04
C ARG A 344 -15.69 19.35 -8.45
N GLY A 345 -14.71 19.36 -9.35
CA GLY A 345 -14.81 18.74 -10.67
C GLY A 345 -14.06 17.41 -10.70
N GLU A 346 -14.52 16.47 -11.52
CA GLU A 346 -13.72 15.30 -11.89
C GLU A 346 -12.47 15.79 -12.62
N VAL A 347 -11.30 15.56 -12.03
CA VAL A 347 -10.04 15.73 -12.76
C VAL A 347 -9.80 14.40 -13.45
N LYS A 348 -9.77 14.41 -14.78
CA LYS A 348 -9.41 13.22 -15.55
C LYS A 348 -7.93 12.93 -15.37
N GLU A 349 -7.61 11.67 -15.08
CA GLU A 349 -6.26 11.15 -15.05
C GLU A 349 -6.09 10.15 -16.21
N ILE A 350 -4.86 9.91 -16.62
CA ILE A 350 -4.51 8.87 -17.59
C ILE A 350 -3.69 7.78 -16.91
N LEU A 351 -3.90 6.55 -17.37
CA LEU A 351 -3.02 5.42 -17.14
C LEU A 351 -2.39 5.02 -18.49
N VAL A 352 -1.07 4.93 -18.54
CA VAL A 352 -0.31 4.62 -19.75
C VAL A 352 0.43 3.30 -19.57
N ARG A 353 0.34 2.38 -20.54
CA ARG A 353 1.02 1.07 -20.48
C ARG A 353 1.54 0.57 -21.84
N ASN A 354 2.42 -0.43 -21.81
CA ASN A 354 3.07 -1.00 -23.00
C ASN A 354 2.77 -2.49 -23.28
N TYR A 355 1.69 -3.05 -22.74
CA TYR A 355 1.37 -4.48 -22.83
C TYR A 355 -0.12 -4.77 -22.96
#